data_AF-A0A0H1RDR9-F1
#
_entry.id   AF-A0A0H1RDR9-F1
#
_cell.length_a   1.000
_cell.length_b   1.000
_cell.length_c   1.000
_cell.angle_alpha   90.00
_cell.angle_beta   90.00
_cell.angle_gamma   90.00
#
_symmetry.space_group_name_H-M   'P 1'
#
loop_
_entity.id
_entity.type
_entity.pdbx_description
1 polymer ?
#
loop_
_entity_poly.entity_id
_entity_poly.type
_entity_poly.pdbx_seq_one_letter_code
_entity_poly.pdbx_strand_id
1 'polypeptide(L)'
;MKIYWVKTSEAFPDDSWLETEFTCFDEHTPDRESDSRWDTYIGNVYQEPHGPQQGMWAWSMTATPPGPRLPFPRSGREATRREAGHRLVECYERMLKFYDRC
;
A
#
# COMPACT_ATOMS: atom_id res chain seq x y z
N MET A 1 -11.32 -8.70 -4.57
CA MET A 1 -10.62 -7.56 -3.99
C MET A 1 -11.63 -6.49 -3.59
N LYS A 2 -11.64 -6.10 -2.32
CA LYS A 2 -12.44 -4.99 -1.80
C LYS A 2 -11.51 -4.06 -1.04
N ILE A 3 -11.09 -3.00 -1.73
CA ILE A 3 -10.12 -2.03 -1.24
C ILE A 3 -10.79 -1.03 -0.31
N TYR A 4 -10.16 -0.77 0.83
CA TYR A 4 -10.50 0.35 1.69
C TYR A 4 -9.26 1.07 2.19
N TRP A 5 -9.45 2.35 2.53
CA TRP A 5 -8.40 3.25 2.96
C TRP A 5 -8.70 3.79 4.36
N VAL A 6 -7.68 3.87 5.20
CA VAL A 6 -7.79 4.39 6.57
C VAL A 6 -6.61 5.31 6.83
N LYS A 7 -6.80 6.35 7.65
CA LYS A 7 -5.67 7.15 8.12
C LYS A 7 -4.72 6.26 8.91
N THR A 8 -3.42 6.31 8.65
CA THR A 8 -2.48 5.33 9.22
C THR A 8 -2.46 5.37 10.75
N SER A 9 -2.57 6.56 11.34
CA SER A 9 -2.71 6.73 12.79
C SER A 9 -3.97 6.10 13.40
N GLU A 10 -5.05 5.94 12.63
CA GLU A 10 -6.26 5.22 13.08
C GLU A 10 -6.12 3.71 12.86
N ALA A 11 -5.31 3.31 11.88
CA ALA A 11 -5.01 1.92 11.61
C ALA A 11 -4.06 1.31 12.66
N PHE A 12 -3.06 2.10 13.08
CA PHE A 12 -1.96 1.70 13.95
C PHE A 12 -1.70 2.83 14.97
N PRO A 13 -2.42 2.88 16.10
CA PRO A 13 -2.39 4.03 17.00
C PRO A 13 -1.10 4.17 17.82
N ASP A 14 -0.27 3.12 17.87
CA ASP A 14 0.89 3.05 18.78
C ASP A 14 2.18 3.67 18.21
N ASP A 15 2.14 4.26 17.01
CA ASP A 15 3.33 4.76 16.30
C ASP A 15 3.18 6.22 15.84
N SER A 16 4.33 6.87 15.61
CA SER A 16 4.39 8.26 15.11
C SER A 16 4.29 8.30 13.58
N TRP A 17 3.08 8.19 13.05
CA TRP A 17 2.79 8.28 11.62
C TRP A 17 2.69 9.72 11.12
N LEU A 18 2.94 9.94 9.82
CA LEU A 18 2.69 11.25 9.23
C LEU A 18 1.19 11.54 9.19
N GLU A 19 0.79 12.79 9.44
CA GLU A 19 -0.62 13.17 9.40
C GLU A 19 -1.26 12.95 8.02
N THR A 20 -0.45 13.00 6.97
CA THR A 20 -0.85 12.81 5.57
C THR A 20 -0.85 11.35 5.15
N GLU A 21 -0.48 10.42 6.03
CA GLU A 21 -0.34 9.01 5.71
C GLU A 21 -1.68 8.27 5.74
N PHE A 22 -1.94 7.53 4.67
CA PHE A 22 -3.09 6.66 4.52
C PHE A 22 -2.63 5.25 4.16
N THR A 23 -3.23 4.28 4.83
CA THR A 23 -3.00 2.86 4.59
C THR A 23 -4.12 2.27 3.75
N CYS A 24 -3.72 1.44 2.78
CA CYS A 24 -4.59 0.66 1.92
C CYS A 24 -4.68 -0.79 2.42
N PHE A 25 -5.89 -1.35 2.39
CA PHE A 25 -6.17 -2.73 2.78
C PHE A 25 -7.05 -3.44 1.75
N ASP A 26 -6.93 -4.77 1.63
CA ASP A 26 -7.90 -5.63 0.94
C ASP A 26 -8.66 -6.48 1.96
N GLU A 27 -9.94 -6.20 2.14
CA GLU A 27 -10.84 -6.94 3.05
C GLU A 27 -11.00 -8.41 2.66
N HIS A 28 -10.76 -8.74 1.38
CA HIS A 28 -10.89 -10.09 0.84
C HIS A 28 -9.54 -10.71 0.50
N THR A 29 -8.45 -10.30 1.17
CA THR A 29 -7.13 -10.90 0.96
C THR A 29 -7.25 -12.43 1.03
N PRO A 30 -7.00 -13.16 -0.07
CA PRO A 30 -7.04 -14.61 -0.05
C PRO A 30 -5.94 -15.14 0.88
N ASP A 31 -6.22 -16.23 1.61
CA ASP A 31 -5.28 -16.88 2.53
C ASP A 31 -4.89 -16.05 3.77
N ARG A 32 -5.80 -15.19 4.25
CA ARG A 32 -5.63 -14.46 5.51
C ARG A 32 -5.37 -15.43 6.67
N GLU A 33 -4.20 -15.35 7.30
CA GLU A 33 -3.80 -16.25 8.39
C GLU A 33 -4.51 -15.93 9.73
N SER A 34 -4.95 -14.68 9.93
CA SER A 34 -5.66 -14.24 11.14
C SER A 34 -6.58 -13.03 10.91
N ASP A 35 -7.40 -12.66 11.90
CA ASP A 35 -8.20 -11.42 11.88
C ASP A 35 -7.40 -10.11 12.06
N SER A 36 -6.06 -10.20 12.03
CA SER A 36 -5.16 -9.05 12.09
C SER A 36 -5.30 -8.14 10.86
N ARG A 37 -5.27 -6.81 11.07
CA ARG A 37 -5.18 -5.83 9.97
C ARG A 37 -3.87 -5.94 9.19
N TRP A 38 -2.84 -6.52 9.80
CA TRP A 38 -1.57 -6.78 9.12
C TRP A 38 -1.74 -7.77 7.96
N ASP A 39 -2.66 -8.71 8.08
CA ASP A 39 -2.88 -9.74 7.05
C ASP A 39 -3.70 -9.22 5.87
N THR A 40 -4.35 -8.06 6.02
CA THR A 40 -5.08 -7.37 4.94
C THR A 40 -4.34 -6.15 4.42
N TYR A 41 -3.14 -5.86 4.94
CA TYR A 41 -2.36 -4.68 4.61
C TYR A 41 -1.72 -4.78 3.22
N ILE A 42 -1.98 -3.79 2.36
CA ILE A 42 -1.40 -3.72 1.01
C ILE A 42 -0.17 -2.84 0.99
N GLY A 43 -0.25 -1.69 1.64
CA GLY A 43 0.72 -0.62 1.56
C GLY A 43 0.14 0.73 1.97
N ASN A 44 0.91 1.79 1.76
CA ASN A 44 0.59 3.13 2.22
C ASN A 44 0.92 4.21 1.18
N VAL A 45 0.31 5.37 1.37
CA VAL A 45 0.63 6.61 0.66
C VAL A 45 0.80 7.75 1.66
N TYR A 46 1.76 8.63 1.42
CA TYR A 46 1.98 9.83 2.24
C TYR A 46 2.54 10.97 1.39
N GLN A 47 2.41 12.19 1.89
CA GLN A 47 3.07 13.33 1.27
C GLN A 47 4.48 13.46 1.83
N GLU A 48 5.47 13.57 0.96
CA GLU A 48 6.87 13.76 1.34
C GLU A 48 7.03 15.08 2.12
N PRO A 49 7.46 15.04 3.39
CA PRO A 49 7.46 16.21 4.26
C PRO A 49 8.63 17.15 3.95
N HIS A 50 9.75 16.61 3.45
CA HIS A 50 11.02 17.33 3.31
C HIS A 50 11.80 16.90 2.06
N GLY A 51 12.82 17.69 1.70
CA GLY A 51 13.77 17.36 0.64
C GLY A 51 13.33 17.77 -0.77
N PRO A 52 14.07 17.37 -1.81
CA PRO A 52 13.83 17.79 -3.20
C PRO A 52 12.47 17.36 -3.78
N GLN A 53 11.81 16.39 -3.13
CA GLN A 53 10.52 15.84 -3.53
C GLN A 53 9.40 16.27 -2.58
N GLN A 54 9.65 17.25 -1.71
CA GLN A 54 8.65 17.79 -0.80
C GLN A 54 7.36 18.14 -1.53
N GLY A 55 6.23 17.75 -0.95
CA GLY A 55 4.90 17.99 -1.52
C GLY A 55 4.44 16.93 -2.53
N MET A 56 5.34 16.11 -3.06
CA MET A 56 4.97 14.92 -3.85
C MET A 56 4.34 13.85 -2.97
N TRP A 57 3.50 13.01 -3.56
CA TRP A 57 2.87 11.89 -2.88
C TRP A 57 3.63 10.60 -3.17
N ALA A 58 4.25 10.05 -2.14
CA ALA A 58 4.87 8.75 -2.19
C ALA A 58 3.81 7.64 -2.06
N TRP A 59 4.03 6.53 -2.75
CA TRP A 59 3.28 5.30 -2.56
C TRP A 59 4.25 4.12 -2.43
N SER A 60 3.88 3.14 -1.60
CA SER A 60 4.66 1.93 -1.39
C SER A 60 3.75 0.74 -1.13
N MET A 61 3.94 -0.33 -1.90
CA MET A 61 3.31 -1.63 -1.68
C MET A 61 4.24 -2.51 -0.83
N THR A 62 3.71 -2.96 0.30
CA THR A 62 4.38 -3.81 1.28
C THR A 62 3.90 -5.24 1.23
N ALA A 63 2.70 -5.51 0.69
CA ALA A 63 2.21 -6.87 0.50
C ALA A 63 3.23 -7.74 -0.25
N THR A 64 3.48 -8.92 0.31
CA THR A 64 4.44 -9.91 -0.21
C THR A 64 3.89 -11.31 -0.01
N PRO A 65 3.27 -11.90 -1.04
CA PRO A 65 2.95 -13.32 -1.05
C PRO A 65 4.23 -14.16 -1.06
N PRO A 66 4.19 -15.40 -0.54
CA PRO A 66 5.28 -16.35 -0.75
C PRO A 66 5.44 -16.63 -2.26
N GLY A 67 6.68 -16.67 -2.74
CA GLY A 67 6.98 -17.03 -4.13
C GLY A 67 8.03 -16.13 -4.80
N PRO A 68 8.11 -16.14 -6.15
CA PRO A 68 9.14 -15.42 -6.88
C PRO A 68 9.07 -13.91 -6.67
N ARG A 69 10.22 -13.24 -6.76
CA ARG A 69 10.31 -11.79 -6.61
C ARG A 69 9.59 -11.09 -7.78
N LEU A 70 8.75 -10.10 -7.46
CA LEU A 70 8.06 -9.29 -8.46
C LEU A 70 9.06 -8.56 -9.38
N PRO A 71 8.88 -8.60 -10.72
CA PRO A 71 9.80 -7.99 -11.68
C PRO A 71 9.52 -6.50 -11.96
N PHE A 72 8.73 -5.83 -11.13
CA PHE A 72 8.33 -4.43 -11.33
C PHE A 72 8.46 -3.60 -10.04
N PRO A 73 8.58 -2.26 -10.15
CA PRO A 73 8.66 -1.38 -8.99
C PRO A 73 7.44 -1.50 -8.08
N ARG A 74 7.69 -1.49 -6.77
CA ARG A 74 6.66 -1.56 -5.72
C ARG A 74 6.43 -0.23 -5.00
N SER A 75 7.16 0.81 -5.39
CA SER A 75 7.04 2.14 -4.82
C SER A 75 7.36 3.18 -5.87
N GLY A 76 6.88 4.40 -5.61
CA GLY A 76 7.06 5.52 -6.51
C GLY A 76 6.53 6.82 -5.91
N ARG A 77 6.49 7.85 -6.73
CA ARG A 77 6.00 9.18 -6.36
C ARG A 77 5.14 9.74 -7.47
N GLU A 78 4.10 10.46 -7.08
CA GLU A 78 3.12 11.07 -7.96
C GLU A 78 2.80 12.49 -7.49
N ALA A 79 2.20 13.31 -8.36
CA ALA A 79 1.89 14.70 -8.02
C ALA A 79 0.75 14.81 -7.00
N THR A 80 -0.18 13.86 -7.00
CA THR A 80 -1.36 13.90 -6.13
C THR A 80 -1.58 12.61 -5.35
N ARG A 81 -2.27 12.72 -4.20
CA ARG A 81 -2.71 11.57 -3.40
C ARG A 81 -3.49 10.54 -4.22
N ARG A 82 -4.37 11.03 -5.11
CA ARG A 82 -5.24 10.17 -5.92
C ARG A 82 -4.40 9.32 -6.88
N GLU A 83 -3.42 9.91 -7.55
CA GLU A 83 -2.52 9.19 -8.45
C GLU A 83 -1.66 8.18 -7.69
N ALA A 84 -1.07 8.58 -6.56
CA ALA A 84 -0.31 7.68 -5.69
C ALA A 84 -1.16 6.49 -5.23
N GLY A 85 -2.41 6.74 -4.81
CA GLY A 85 -3.35 5.69 -4.42
C GLY A 85 -3.72 4.76 -5.57
N HIS A 86 -3.97 5.29 -6.77
CA HIS A 86 -4.21 4.49 -7.97
C HIS A 86 -3.01 3.61 -8.31
N ARG A 87 -1.78 4.13 -8.23
CA ARG A 87 -0.57 3.35 -8.49
C ARG A 87 -0.37 2.22 -7.51
N LEU A 88 -0.65 2.45 -6.22
CA LEU A 88 -0.58 1.41 -5.21
C LEU A 88 -1.56 0.27 -5.53
N VAL A 89 -2.82 0.58 -5.82
CA VAL A 89 -3.84 -0.42 -6.17
C VAL A 89 -3.48 -1.15 -7.47
N GLU A 90 -3.04 -0.42 -8.50
CA GLU A 90 -2.59 -1.00 -9.77
C GLU A 90 -1.41 -1.97 -9.56
N CYS A 91 -0.44 -1.61 -8.71
CA CYS A 91 0.68 -2.47 -8.36
C CYS A 91 0.21 -3.76 -7.66
N TYR A 92 -0.73 -3.64 -6.73
CA TYR A 92 -1.32 -4.78 -6.02
C TYR A 92 -2.10 -5.71 -6.96
N GLU A 93 -2.91 -5.17 -7.86
CA GLU A 93 -3.61 -5.98 -8.86
C GLU A 93 -2.65 -6.72 -9.79
N ARG A 94 -1.56 -6.06 -10.22
CA ARG A 94 -0.51 -6.71 -11.03
C ARG A 94 0.18 -7.83 -10.26
N MET A 95 0.42 -7.62 -8.96
CA MET A 95 0.97 -8.63 -8.08
C MET A 95 0.05 -9.85 -7.98
N LEU A 96 -1.25 -9.65 -7.66
CA LEU A 96 -2.21 -10.75 -7.58
C LEU A 96 -2.26 -11.56 -8.87
N LYS A 97 -2.28 -10.90 -10.03
CA LYS A 97 -2.25 -11.58 -11.35
C LYS A 97 -0.94 -12.32 -11.63
N PHE A 98 0.18 -11.87 -11.07
CA PHE A 98 1.47 -12.54 -11.24
C PHE A 98 1.52 -13.85 -10.45
N TYR A 99 1.03 -13.84 -9.21
CA TYR A 99 1.01 -15.04 -8.36
C TYR A 99 -0.12 -16.02 -8.69
N ASP A 100 -1.28 -15.57 -9.18
CA ASP A 100 -2.36 -16.45 -9.67
C ASP A 100 -1.94 -17.30 -10.88
N ARG A 101 -0.87 -16.91 -11.59
CA ARG A 101 -0.34 -17.62 -12.75
C ARG A 101 0.82 -18.56 -12.43
N CYS A 102 1.29 -18.58 -11.18
CA CYS A 102 2.43 -19.37 -10.72
C CYS A 102 1.95 -20.60 -9.95
#